data_AF-A0AAP1W6W5-F1
#
_entry.id   AF-A0AAP1W6W5-F1
#
_cell.length_a   1.000
_cell.length_b   1.000
_cell.length_c   1.000
_cell.angle_alpha   90.00
_cell.angle_beta   90.00
_cell.angle_gamma   90.00
#
_symmetry.space_group_name_H-M   'P 1'
#
loop_
_entity.id
_entity.type
_entity.pdbx_description
1 polymer ?
#
loop_
_entity_poly.entity_id
_entity_poly.type
_entity_poly.pdbx_seq_one_letter_code
_entity_poly.pdbx_strand_id
1 'polypeptide(L)' 'MTRDDAIKLLNCTYSELADKLELTTAAVARWANRELPYDREYEILELAAGRIPKRLLKAEKNLSQPNN' A
#
# COMPACT_ATOMS: atom_id res chain seq x y z
N MET A 1 7.08 -10.40 -5.44
CA MET A 1 5.60 -10.34 -5.42
C MET A 1 5.12 -9.46 -6.55
N THR A 2 4.05 -9.87 -7.23
CA THR A 2 3.37 -9.01 -8.21
C THR A 2 2.17 -8.30 -7.60
N ARG A 3 1.67 -7.28 -8.28
CA ARG A 3 0.46 -6.55 -7.89
C ARG A 3 -0.76 -7.48 -7.74
N ASP A 4 -0.91 -8.47 -8.60
CA ASP A 4 -2.01 -9.44 -8.54
C ASP A 4 -1.84 -10.42 -7.37
N ASP A 5 -0.62 -10.80 -7.02
CA ASP A 5 -0.36 -11.55 -5.78
C ASP A 5 -0.77 -10.77 -4.54
N ALA A 6 -0.48 -9.46 -4.49
CA ALA A 6 -0.86 -8.59 -3.38
C ALA A 6 -2.39 -8.54 -3.18
N ILE A 7 -3.14 -8.43 -4.28
CA ILE A 7 -4.60 -8.43 -4.30
C ILE A 7 -5.15 -9.75 -3.79
N LYS A 8 -4.58 -10.88 -4.22
CA LYS A 8 -4.97 -12.21 -3.74
C LYS A 8 -4.63 -12.39 -2.26
N LEU A 9 -3.46 -11.92 -1.83
CA LEU A 9 -2.98 -12.04 -0.45
C LEU A 9 -3.86 -11.26 0.53
N LEU A 10 -4.22 -10.03 0.17
CA LEU A 10 -5.06 -9.15 0.99
C LEU A 10 -6.56 -9.38 0.76
N ASN A 11 -6.93 -10.24 -0.21
CA ASN A 11 -8.29 -10.48 -0.67
C ASN A 11 -9.07 -9.17 -0.88
N CYS A 12 -8.44 -8.21 -1.57
CA CYS A 12 -8.98 -6.88 -1.82
C CYS A 12 -8.97 -6.53 -3.31
N THR A 13 -9.66 -5.46 -3.70
CA THR A 13 -9.66 -4.96 -5.08
C THR A 13 -8.48 -4.02 -5.35
N TYR A 14 -8.25 -3.71 -6.63
CA TYR A 14 -7.26 -2.72 -7.08
C TYR A 14 -7.37 -1.37 -6.38
N SER A 15 -8.60 -0.88 -6.24
CA SER A 15 -8.89 0.40 -5.59
C SER A 15 -8.60 0.36 -4.10
N GLU A 16 -8.97 -0.75 -3.43
CA GLU A 16 -8.70 -0.95 -2.02
C GLU A 16 -7.21 -1.14 -1.71
N LEU A 17 -6.46 -1.79 -2.60
CA LEU A 17 -5.00 -1.88 -2.46
C LEU A 17 -4.35 -0.49 -2.52
N ALA A 18 -4.83 0.36 -3.43
CA ALA A 18 -4.37 1.73 -3.54
C ALA A 18 -4.70 2.54 -2.28
N ASP A 19 -5.94 2.43 -1.78
CA ASP A 19 -6.40 3.09 -0.57
C ASP A 19 -5.61 2.64 0.67
N LYS A 20 -5.45 1.33 0.88
CA LYS A 20 -4.66 0.75 1.98
C LYS A 20 -3.20 1.16 1.96
N LEU A 21 -2.63 1.44 0.79
CA LEU A 21 -1.25 1.90 0.66
C LEU A 21 -1.16 3.43 0.63
N GLU A 22 -2.26 4.17 0.78
CA GLU A 22 -2.33 5.62 0.57
C GLU A 22 -1.63 6.04 -0.72
N LEU A 23 -1.97 5.32 -1.78
CA LEU A 23 -1.45 5.51 -3.13
C LEU A 23 -2.60 5.80 -4.08
N THR A 24 -2.26 6.42 -5.21
CA THR A 24 -3.19 6.55 -6.30
C THR A 24 -3.32 5.22 -7.04
N THR A 25 -4.51 4.92 -7.56
CA THR A 25 -4.75 3.77 -8.44
C THR A 25 -3.81 3.77 -9.65
N ALA A 26 -3.41 4.95 -10.14
CA ALA A 26 -2.40 5.10 -11.19
C ALA A 26 -1.00 4.62 -10.73
N ALA A 27 -0.59 4.88 -9.48
CA ALA A 27 0.68 4.39 -8.94
C ALA A 27 0.68 2.86 -8.84
N VAL A 28 -0.42 2.27 -8.38
CA VAL A 28 -0.61 0.81 -8.33
C VAL A 28 -0.65 0.21 -9.74
N ALA A 29 -1.28 0.88 -10.71
CA ALA A 29 -1.33 0.44 -12.10
C ALA A 29 0.07 0.36 -12.75
N ARG A 30 1.01 1.23 -12.35
CA ARG A 30 2.40 1.20 -12.83
C ARG A 30 3.16 -0.07 -12.41
N TRP A 31 2.63 -0.86 -11.48
CA TRP A 31 3.20 -2.14 -11.05
C TRP A 31 2.71 -3.32 -11.88
N ALA A 32 1.72 -3.16 -12.76
CA ALA A 32 1.15 -4.28 -13.53
C ALA A 32 2.18 -5.02 -14.40
N ASN A 33 3.22 -4.32 -14.85
CA ASN A 33 4.23 -4.84 -15.79
C ASN A 33 5.59 -5.10 -15.14
N ARG A 34 5.69 -5.07 -13.81
CA ARG A 34 6.97 -5.19 -13.09
C ARG A 34 6.77 -5.79 -11.71
N GLU A 35 7.83 -6.37 -11.17
CA GLU A 35 7.85 -6.76 -9.76
C GLU A 35 7.70 -5.53 -8.87
N LEU A 36 7.00 -5.72 -7.75
CA LEU A 36 6.91 -4.72 -6.70
C LEU A 36 8.32 -4.44 -6.17
N PRO A 37 8.69 -3.16 -5.96
CA PRO A 37 9.87 -2.83 -5.19
C PRO A 37 9.82 -3.53 -3.82
N TYR A 38 10.98 -3.93 -3.30
CA TYR A 38 11.11 -4.61 -2.01
C TYR A 38 10.35 -3.88 -0.88
N ASP A 39 10.45 -2.55 -0.81
CA ASP A 39 9.71 -1.75 0.17
C ASP A 39 8.19 -1.92 0.06
N ARG A 40 7.65 -1.95 -1.17
CA ARG A 40 6.20 -2.09 -1.41
C ARG A 40 5.72 -3.49 -1.09
N GLU A 41 6.52 -4.48 -1.46
CA GLU A 41 6.24 -5.86 -1.11
C GLU A 41 6.18 -6.05 0.40
N TYR A 42 7.15 -5.51 1.12
CA TYR A 42 7.18 -5.54 2.58
C TYR A 42 5.96 -4.84 3.19
N GLU A 43 5.56 -3.67 2.70
CA GLU A 43 4.35 -2.97 3.17
C GLU A 43 3.08 -3.83 3.00
N ILE A 44 2.94 -4.51 1.86
CA ILE A 44 1.80 -5.38 1.57
C ILE A 44 1.80 -6.61 2.49
N LEU A 45 2.97 -7.20 2.76
CA LEU A 45 3.11 -8.30 3.72
C LEU A 45 2.77 -7.86 5.14
N GLU A 46 3.17 -6.66 5.55
CA GLU A 46 2.78 -6.10 6.83
C GLU A 46 1.26 -5.92 6.93
N LEU A 47 0.63 -5.35 5.89
CA LEU A 47 -0.82 -5.21 5.83
C LEU A 47 -1.54 -6.57 5.88
N ALA A 48 -1.02 -7.58 5.17
CA ALA A 48 -1.56 -8.93 5.18
C ALA A 48 -1.40 -9.61 6.55
N ALA A 49 -0.35 -9.27 7.29
CA ALA A 49 -0.14 -9.68 8.68
C ALA A 49 -0.95 -8.84 9.70
N GLY A 50 -1.81 -7.93 9.24
CA GLY A 50 -2.62 -7.05 10.09
C GLY A 50 -1.81 -5.93 10.77
N ARG A 51 -0.61 -5.62 10.27
CA ARG A 51 0.24 -4.52 10.74
C ARG A 51 0.11 -3.32 9.82
N ILE A 52 0.27 -2.12 10.38
CA ILE A 52 0.27 -0.87 9.61
C ILE A 52 1.73 -0.53 9.27
N PRO A 53 2.10 -0.45 7.98
CA PRO A 53 3.46 -0.09 7.60
C PRO A 53 3.87 1.28 8.12
N LYS A 54 5.16 1.40 8.48
CA LYS A 54 5.72 2.62 9.11
C LYS A 54 5.50 3.90 8.30
N ARG A 55 5.37 3.79 6.98
CA ARG A 55 5.09 4.93 6.10
C ARG A 55 3.67 5.46 6.30
N LEU A 56 2.67 4.58 6.43
CA LEU A 56 1.28 4.98 6.66
C LEU A 56 1.11 5.56 8.06
N LEU A 57 1.77 4.98 9.07
CA LEU A 57 1.82 5.54 10.42
C LEU A 57 2.37 6.98 10.45
N LYS A 58 3.25 7.35 9.51
CA LYS A 58 3.73 8.73 9.36
C LYS A 58 2.75 9.61 8.59
N ALA A 59 2.05 9.08 7.60
CA ALA A 59 1.06 9.82 6.83
C ALA A 59 -0.14 10.23 7.71
N GLU A 60 -0.64 9.31 8.54
CA GLU A 60 -1.69 9.61 9.54
C GLU A 60 -1.24 10.72 10.52
N LYS A 61 0.03 10.69 10.96
CA LYS A 61 0.58 11.73 11.84
C LYS A 61 0.67 13.10 11.17
N ASN A 62 0.98 13.16 9.87
CA ASN A 62 1.08 14.42 9.14
C ASN A 62 -0.29 15.05 8.85
N LEU A 63 -1.34 14.24 8.65
CA LEU A 63 -2.73 14.73 8.54
C LEU A 63 -3.28 15.28 9.86
N SER A 64 -2.70 14.87 10.99
CA SER A 64 -3.13 15.27 12.34
C SER A 64 -2.47 16.55 12.86
N GLN A 65 -1.56 17.18 12.11
CA GLN A 65 -1.03 18.50 12.47
C GLN A 65 -1.81 19.59 11.72
N PRO A 66 -2.76 20.30 12.35
CA PRO A 66 -3.27 21.54 11.79
C PRO A 66 -2.09 22.53 11.70
N ASN A 67 -1.85 23.06 10.50
CA ASN A 67 -1.01 24.24 10.33
C ASN A 67 -1.61 25.36 11.20
N ASN A 68 -0.82 25.85 12.15
CA ASN A 68 -1.11 26.98 13.02
C ASN A 68 -0.93 28.30 12.25
#